data_AF-A0A1T4ZPR4-F1
#
_entry.id   AF-A0A1T4ZPR4-F1
#
_cell.length_a   1.000
_cell.length_b   1.000
_cell.length_c   1.000
_cell.angle_alpha   90.00
_cell.angle_beta   90.00
_cell.angle_gamma   90.00
#
_symmetry.space_group_name_H-M   'P 1'
#
loop_
_entity.id
_entity.type
_entity.pdbx_description
1 polymer ?
#
loop_
_entity_poly.entity_id
_entity_poly.type
_entity_poly.pdbx_seq_one_letter_code
_entity_poly.pdbx_strand_id
1 'polypeptide(L)'
;MMKINYKVFTVLALTSLMFTSCDEGDAVVDTVTANTLRGAILRTIAVTSDELPIGVDTGAFSVDLEIQSEENGTLVSALDAYVSFKDADPSNGPGDVAESLLISIPSSSFSAGDRGLPTYSFSASLGELLAATGISASEIDGSDQFRVRFELVLTDGRTYSFAQNSGTLTGSYFSSPFLYSATVVCPPKAPTAGVWTINMVDTYGDGWQTTTGGGGDGITVTLNDGTVLEVGLCSPYGSAAGTFLGSGDCVPNDGSTGTGTITIPAGTQTADWYFPGDAYGEIDFEILTPNGNIVGGYQGVDAGAITIDFCKD
;
A
#
# COMPACT_ATOMS: atom_id res chain seq x y z
N MET A 1 -88.68 -18.48 -3.02
CA MET A 1 -87.51 -19.36 -3.27
C MET A 1 -86.31 -18.45 -3.52
N MET A 2 -85.43 -18.25 -2.53
CA MET A 2 -84.30 -17.34 -2.65
C MET A 2 -83.19 -18.04 -3.45
N LYS A 3 -82.83 -17.51 -4.63
CA LYS A 3 -81.75 -18.06 -5.46
C LYS A 3 -80.42 -17.78 -4.77
N ILE A 4 -79.81 -18.81 -4.18
CA ILE A 4 -78.45 -18.73 -3.64
C ILE A 4 -77.50 -18.49 -4.81
N ASN A 5 -76.78 -17.37 -4.75
CA ASN A 5 -75.87 -16.94 -5.81
C ASN A 5 -74.49 -17.60 -5.55
N TYR A 6 -74.29 -18.77 -6.14
CA TYR A 6 -73.12 -19.65 -5.99
C TYR A 6 -71.78 -18.92 -6.20
N LYS A 7 -71.75 -17.87 -7.01
CA LYS A 7 -70.57 -17.03 -7.24
C LYS A 7 -70.06 -16.33 -5.98
N VAL A 8 -70.95 -15.93 -5.06
CA VAL A 8 -70.59 -15.26 -3.80
C VAL A 8 -69.95 -16.26 -2.83
N PHE A 9 -70.42 -17.50 -2.81
CA PHE A 9 -69.84 -18.57 -1.99
C PHE A 9 -68.46 -19.00 -2.49
N THR A 10 -68.25 -19.05 -3.81
CA THR A 10 -66.93 -19.37 -4.38
C THR A 10 -65.90 -18.29 -4.08
N VAL A 11 -66.29 -17.01 -4.14
CA VAL A 11 -65.40 -15.90 -3.79
C VAL A 11 -65.05 -15.92 -2.31
N LEU A 12 -66.03 -16.15 -1.42
CA LEU A 12 -65.78 -16.19 0.02
C LEU A 12 -64.88 -17.36 0.43
N ALA A 13 -65.08 -18.54 -0.18
CA ALA A 13 -64.23 -19.71 0.04
C ALA A 13 -62.79 -19.49 -0.47
N LEU A 14 -62.62 -18.86 -1.64
CA LEU A 14 -61.31 -18.58 -2.22
C LEU A 14 -60.55 -17.52 -1.40
N THR A 15 -61.25 -16.51 -0.86
CA THR A 15 -60.65 -15.51 0.03
C THR A 15 -60.27 -16.11 1.39
N SER A 16 -61.04 -17.06 1.93
CA SER A 16 -60.67 -17.76 3.17
C SER A 16 -59.45 -18.69 3.02
N LEU A 17 -59.24 -19.27 1.83
CA LEU A 17 -58.05 -20.07 1.50
C LEU A 17 -56.78 -19.22 1.30
N MET A 18 -56.92 -17.91 1.05
CA MET A 18 -55.81 -16.96 0.91
C MET A 18 -55.26 -16.47 2.26
N PHE A 19 -55.99 -16.67 3.36
CA PHE A 19 -55.53 -16.32 4.72
C PHE A 19 -54.85 -17.49 5.45
N THR A 20 -54.87 -18.71 4.88
CA THR A 20 -54.24 -19.91 5.47
C THR A 20 -52.92 -20.30 4.81
N SER A 21 -52.39 -19.50 3.88
CA SER A 21 -51.10 -19.76 3.22
C SER A 21 -49.92 -19.00 3.84
N CYS A 22 -50.11 -18.32 4.97
CA CYS A 22 -48.99 -18.01 5.85
C CYS A 22 -48.70 -19.29 6.62
N ASP A 23 -47.88 -20.14 6.02
CA ASP A 23 -47.22 -21.22 6.75
C ASP A 23 -46.34 -20.54 7.80
N GLU A 24 -46.76 -20.53 9.07
CA GLU A 24 -45.87 -20.33 10.22
C GLU A 24 -45.00 -21.59 10.30
N GLY A 25 -44.17 -21.79 9.28
CA GLY A 25 -43.52 -23.05 9.00
C GLY A 25 -42.43 -23.33 10.00
N ASP A 26 -42.41 -24.56 10.52
CA ASP A 26 -41.28 -25.17 11.24
C ASP A 26 -40.18 -25.55 10.23
N ALA A 27 -39.82 -24.62 9.34
CA ALA A 27 -38.84 -24.88 8.32
C ALA A 27 -37.48 -25.01 9.00
N VAL A 28 -36.65 -25.94 8.50
CA VAL A 28 -35.28 -26.11 9.01
C VAL A 28 -34.52 -24.78 8.99
N VAL A 29 -34.82 -23.88 8.05
CA VAL A 29 -34.23 -22.54 8.01
C VAL A 29 -34.62 -21.67 9.20
N ASP A 30 -35.83 -21.81 9.74
CA ASP A 30 -36.31 -21.05 10.90
C ASP A 30 -35.67 -21.59 12.18
N THR A 31 -35.56 -22.92 12.31
CA THR A 31 -34.78 -23.56 13.37
C THR A 31 -33.31 -23.15 13.32
N VAL A 32 -32.70 -23.14 12.13
CA VAL A 32 -31.29 -22.73 11.97
C VAL A 32 -31.14 -21.24 12.29
N THR A 33 -32.02 -20.38 11.80
CA THR A 33 -31.93 -18.93 12.05
C THR A 33 -32.14 -18.60 13.53
N ALA A 34 -33.06 -19.29 14.21
CA ALA A 34 -33.32 -19.10 15.64
C ALA A 34 -32.22 -19.66 16.54
N ASN A 35 -31.49 -20.70 16.10
CA ASN A 35 -30.43 -21.34 16.87
C ASN A 35 -29.01 -20.94 16.42
N THR A 36 -28.86 -20.05 15.43
CA THR A 36 -27.55 -19.56 14.98
C THR A 36 -27.25 -18.23 15.65
N LEU A 37 -26.13 -18.18 16.36
CA LEU A 37 -25.62 -16.94 16.95
C LEU A 37 -25.27 -15.94 15.84
N ARG A 38 -25.93 -14.77 15.84
CA ARG A 38 -25.59 -13.69 14.90
C ARG A 38 -24.32 -12.97 15.35
N GLY A 39 -23.39 -12.83 14.41
CA GLY A 39 -22.13 -12.13 14.58
C GLY A 39 -22.25 -10.61 14.45
N ALA A 40 -21.10 -9.94 14.48
CA ALA A 40 -20.96 -8.54 14.09
C ALA A 40 -19.95 -8.41 12.95
N ILE A 41 -20.14 -7.40 12.11
CA ILE A 41 -19.38 -7.14 10.88
C ILE A 41 -18.86 -5.71 10.96
N LEU A 42 -17.61 -5.52 10.52
CA LEU A 42 -16.97 -4.23 10.39
C LEU A 42 -16.62 -3.99 8.92
N ARG A 43 -17.60 -3.49 8.16
CA ARG A 43 -17.47 -3.27 6.72
C ARG A 43 -16.51 -2.09 6.47
N THR A 44 -15.50 -2.29 5.64
CA THR A 44 -14.73 -1.19 5.05
C THR A 44 -15.63 -0.42 4.09
N ILE A 45 -15.81 0.88 4.35
CA ILE A 45 -16.43 1.80 3.39
C ILE A 45 -15.37 2.25 2.39
N ALA A 46 -14.22 2.73 2.90
CA ALA A 46 -13.09 3.20 2.10
C ALA A 46 -11.80 3.10 2.91
N VAL A 47 -10.70 2.72 2.26
CA VAL A 47 -9.35 2.98 2.76
C VAL A 47 -8.90 4.28 2.11
N THR A 48 -8.70 5.31 2.93
CA THR A 48 -8.34 6.66 2.45
C THR A 48 -6.84 6.84 2.39
N SER A 49 -6.09 6.13 3.26
CA SER A 49 -4.64 6.09 3.25
C SER A 49 -4.13 4.82 3.91
N ASP A 50 -3.24 4.10 3.24
CA ASP A 50 -2.52 2.92 3.72
C ASP A 50 -0.99 3.05 3.56
N GLU A 51 -0.51 4.26 3.27
CA GLU A 51 0.91 4.59 3.20
C GLU A 51 1.30 5.55 4.34
N LEU A 52 2.45 5.29 4.95
CA LEU A 52 3.03 6.05 6.06
C LEU A 52 4.35 6.67 5.61
N PRO A 53 4.32 7.87 5.01
CA PRO A 53 5.54 8.55 4.56
C PRO A 53 6.42 8.97 5.73
N ILE A 54 7.68 8.50 5.76
CA ILE A 54 8.66 8.90 6.77
C ILE A 54 8.90 10.42 6.69
N GLY A 55 8.93 11.08 7.86
CA GLY A 55 9.22 12.51 7.98
C GLY A 55 8.08 13.44 7.56
N VAL A 56 6.89 12.91 7.28
CA VAL A 56 5.70 13.70 6.94
C VAL A 56 4.72 13.63 8.11
N ASP A 57 4.60 14.73 8.87
CA ASP A 57 3.77 14.82 10.08
C ASP A 57 2.28 14.53 9.82
N THR A 58 1.80 14.76 8.60
CA THR A 58 0.42 14.48 8.19
C THR A 58 0.20 13.06 7.69
N GLY A 59 1.25 12.24 7.59
CA GLY A 59 1.18 10.85 7.16
C GLY A 59 0.45 9.98 8.18
N ALA A 60 -0.64 9.35 7.75
CA ALA A 60 -1.48 8.54 8.61
C ALA A 60 -2.12 7.37 7.86
N PHE A 61 -2.35 6.27 8.58
CA PHE A 61 -3.29 5.25 8.16
C PHE A 61 -4.72 5.75 8.41
N SER A 62 -5.60 5.65 7.41
CA SER A 62 -6.98 6.12 7.54
C SER A 62 -7.97 5.21 6.82
N VAL A 63 -9.03 4.83 7.54
CA VAL A 63 -10.08 3.93 7.04
C VAL A 63 -11.44 4.33 7.58
N ASP A 64 -12.44 4.33 6.70
CA ASP A 64 -13.84 4.51 7.04
C ASP A 64 -14.52 3.16 7.22
N LEU A 65 -15.19 3.00 8.35
CA LEU A 65 -15.76 1.73 8.80
C LEU A 65 -17.26 1.88 9.07
N GLU A 66 -18.02 0.84 8.74
CA GLU A 66 -19.45 0.70 9.07
C GLU A 66 -19.66 -0.55 9.91
N ILE A 67 -20.42 -0.42 10.99
CA ILE A 67 -20.65 -1.47 11.97
C ILE A 67 -22.05 -2.04 11.74
N GLN A 68 -22.12 -3.37 11.61
CA GLN A 68 -23.38 -4.09 11.52
C GLN A 68 -23.40 -5.21 12.56
N SER A 69 -24.46 -5.29 13.36
CA SER A 69 -24.72 -6.40 14.27
C SER A 69 -26.20 -6.79 14.21
N GLU A 70 -26.63 -7.75 15.04
CA GLU A 70 -28.03 -8.20 15.10
C GLU A 70 -29.04 -7.06 15.31
N GLU A 71 -28.69 -6.07 16.13
CA GLU A 71 -29.50 -4.87 16.35
C GLU A 71 -28.94 -3.66 15.60
N ASN A 72 -28.49 -3.85 14.35
CA ASN A 72 -28.01 -2.76 13.50
C ASN A 72 -26.86 -1.95 14.13
N GLY A 73 -25.98 -2.61 14.88
CA GLY A 73 -24.79 -1.98 15.49
C GLY A 73 -25.00 -1.43 16.91
N THR A 74 -26.23 -1.35 17.44
CA THR A 74 -26.48 -0.81 18.80
C THR A 74 -25.92 -1.67 19.92
N LEU A 75 -25.72 -2.98 19.67
CA LEU A 75 -25.10 -3.92 20.60
C LEU A 75 -23.59 -3.70 20.78
N VAL A 76 -22.94 -2.86 19.97
CA VAL A 76 -21.50 -2.62 20.07
C VAL A 76 -21.24 -1.53 21.12
N SER A 77 -20.48 -1.88 22.16
CA SER A 77 -20.07 -0.93 23.20
C SER A 77 -18.78 -0.19 22.85
N ALA A 78 -17.85 -0.85 22.15
CA ALA A 78 -16.60 -0.25 21.73
C ALA A 78 -16.04 -0.89 20.45
N LEU A 79 -15.21 -0.14 19.75
CA LEU A 79 -14.32 -0.61 18.69
C LEU A 79 -12.88 -0.45 19.21
N ASP A 80 -12.22 -1.56 19.48
CA ASP A 80 -10.83 -1.56 19.92
C ASP A 80 -9.92 -1.66 18.69
N ALA A 81 -8.93 -0.77 18.62
CA ALA A 81 -7.89 -0.80 17.60
C ALA A 81 -6.57 -1.23 18.25
N TYR A 82 -5.95 -2.23 17.65
CA TYR A 82 -4.67 -2.78 18.05
C TYR A 82 -3.64 -2.55 16.94
N VAL A 83 -2.38 -2.41 17.31
CA VAL A 83 -1.27 -2.22 16.37
C VAL A 83 -0.17 -3.23 16.64
N SER A 84 0.39 -3.80 15.57
CA SER A 84 1.65 -4.55 15.58
C SER A 84 2.57 -4.02 14.49
N PHE A 85 3.85 -4.38 14.54
CA PHE A 85 4.83 -3.99 13.52
C PHE A 85 5.43 -5.22 12.86
N LYS A 86 5.61 -5.14 11.54
CA LYS A 86 6.31 -6.11 10.72
C LYS A 86 7.50 -5.44 10.06
N ASP A 87 8.67 -5.95 10.39
CA ASP A 87 9.94 -5.54 9.82
C ASP A 87 10.14 -6.27 8.48
N ALA A 88 10.35 -5.49 7.41
CA ALA A 88 10.57 -6.03 6.07
C ALA A 88 12.02 -6.46 5.85
N ASP A 89 12.97 -5.93 6.63
CA ASP A 89 14.39 -6.28 6.55
C ASP A 89 14.92 -6.71 7.92
N PRO A 90 14.91 -8.01 8.26
CA PRO A 90 15.35 -8.49 9.57
C PRO A 90 16.83 -8.20 9.90
N SER A 91 17.61 -7.61 8.98
CA SER A 91 19.01 -7.25 9.19
C SER A 91 19.24 -5.83 9.72
N ASN A 92 18.25 -4.92 9.63
CA ASN A 92 18.36 -3.53 10.09
C ASN A 92 17.81 -3.33 11.53
N GLY A 93 16.95 -4.23 12.01
CA GLY A 93 16.22 -4.09 13.28
C GLY A 93 15.03 -3.13 13.16
N PRO A 94 14.04 -3.16 14.07
CA PRO A 94 13.98 -3.78 15.39
C PRO A 94 13.45 -5.22 15.38
N GLY A 95 13.12 -5.77 14.21
CA GLY A 95 12.33 -6.98 14.07
C GLY A 95 10.84 -6.74 14.34
N ASP A 96 10.06 -7.81 14.20
CA ASP A 96 8.61 -7.76 14.44
C ASP A 96 8.27 -7.37 15.89
N VAL A 97 7.33 -6.41 16.05
CA VAL A 97 6.75 -6.08 17.36
C VAL A 97 5.37 -6.70 17.49
N ALA A 98 5.16 -7.40 18.60
CA ALA A 98 3.87 -8.01 18.93
C ALA A 98 2.77 -6.95 19.10
N GLU A 99 1.53 -7.40 18.94
CA GLU A 99 0.37 -6.51 18.99
C GLU A 99 0.15 -5.90 20.39
N SER A 100 -0.18 -4.61 20.43
CA SER A 100 -0.61 -3.86 21.61
C SER A 100 -1.91 -3.08 21.32
N LEU A 101 -2.68 -2.74 22.36
CA LEU A 101 -3.86 -1.89 22.22
C LEU A 101 -3.42 -0.45 21.93
N LEU A 102 -3.87 0.10 20.79
CA LEU A 102 -3.64 1.49 20.42
C LEU A 102 -4.70 2.39 21.06
N ILE A 103 -5.98 2.08 20.88
CA ILE A 103 -7.09 2.87 21.41
C ILE A 103 -8.36 2.02 21.53
N SER A 104 -9.18 2.31 22.54
CA SER A 104 -10.56 1.82 22.67
C SER A 104 -11.53 2.94 22.36
N ILE A 105 -12.32 2.79 21.29
CA ILE A 105 -13.24 3.81 20.79
C ILE A 105 -14.64 3.49 21.31
N PRO A 106 -15.22 4.30 22.21
CA PRO A 106 -16.55 4.03 22.74
C PRO A 106 -17.62 4.28 21.67
N SER A 107 -18.73 3.55 21.74
CA SER A 107 -19.82 3.69 20.77
C SER A 107 -20.47 5.06 20.74
N SER A 108 -20.29 5.87 21.80
CA SER A 108 -20.69 7.28 21.82
C SER A 108 -19.95 8.16 20.80
N SER A 109 -18.81 7.69 20.27
CA SER A 109 -18.03 8.39 19.24
C SER A 109 -18.45 8.01 17.81
N PHE A 110 -19.37 7.06 17.65
CA PHE A 110 -19.84 6.65 16.33
C PHE A 110 -20.83 7.65 15.75
N SER A 111 -20.82 7.77 14.44
CA SER A 111 -21.78 8.59 13.68
C SER A 111 -22.88 7.73 13.08
N ALA A 112 -24.02 8.33 12.73
CA ALA A 112 -25.04 7.65 11.96
C ALA A 112 -24.65 7.67 10.46
N GLY A 113 -24.54 6.51 9.84
CA GLY A 113 -24.31 6.37 8.40
C GLY A 113 -25.59 6.40 7.58
N ASP A 114 -25.45 6.54 6.26
CA ASP A 114 -26.56 6.66 5.30
C ASP A 114 -27.51 5.45 5.29
N ARG A 115 -27.02 4.28 5.70
CA ARG A 115 -27.80 3.03 5.81
C ARG A 115 -28.51 2.89 7.16
N GLY A 116 -28.42 3.89 8.03
CA GLY A 116 -28.89 3.81 9.42
C GLY A 116 -28.02 2.92 10.32
N LEU A 117 -26.81 2.59 9.88
CA LEU A 117 -25.81 1.82 10.62
C LEU A 117 -24.75 2.76 11.22
N PRO A 118 -24.17 2.44 12.40
CA PRO A 118 -23.08 3.23 12.96
C PRO A 118 -21.84 3.22 12.06
N THR A 119 -21.18 4.37 11.94
CA THR A 119 -19.93 4.53 11.20
C THR A 119 -18.85 5.17 12.08
N TYR A 120 -17.60 4.90 11.73
CA TYR A 120 -16.44 5.53 12.35
C TYR A 120 -15.31 5.71 11.34
N SER A 121 -14.75 6.91 11.29
CA SER A 121 -13.55 7.21 10.50
C SER A 121 -12.34 7.11 11.42
N PHE A 122 -11.58 6.02 11.26
CA PHE A 122 -10.36 5.80 12.03
C PHE A 122 -9.18 6.47 11.33
N SER A 123 -8.32 7.11 12.12
CA SER A 123 -7.03 7.59 11.65
C SER A 123 -5.97 7.41 12.73
N ALA A 124 -4.78 6.95 12.35
CA ALA A 124 -3.61 6.89 13.22
C ALA A 124 -2.37 7.37 12.44
N SER A 125 -1.74 8.42 12.96
CA SER A 125 -0.49 8.98 12.43
C SER A 125 0.69 8.03 12.65
N LEU A 126 1.74 8.17 11.84
CA LEU A 126 2.98 7.42 12.06
C LEU A 126 3.52 7.61 13.49
N GLY A 127 3.44 8.83 14.03
CA GLY A 127 3.88 9.14 15.40
C GLY A 127 3.09 8.38 16.47
N GLU A 128 1.77 8.23 16.32
CA GLU A 128 0.93 7.45 17.26
C GLU A 128 1.25 5.95 17.18
N LEU A 129 1.48 5.43 15.97
CA LEU A 129 1.83 4.03 15.75
C LEU A 129 3.21 3.70 16.32
N LEU A 130 4.20 4.57 16.12
CA LEU A 130 5.53 4.47 16.74
C LEU A 130 5.44 4.51 18.26
N ALA A 131 4.67 5.44 18.83
CA ALA A 131 4.50 5.54 20.28
C ALA A 131 3.83 4.30 20.90
N ALA A 132 2.85 3.71 20.21
CA ALA A 132 2.13 2.53 20.69
C ALA A 132 2.94 1.22 20.58
N THR A 133 3.84 1.14 19.60
CA THR A 133 4.73 -0.02 19.40
C THR A 133 6.06 0.13 20.15
N GLY A 134 6.44 1.36 20.51
CA GLY A 134 7.71 1.67 21.16
C GLY A 134 8.91 1.72 20.20
N ILE A 135 8.67 1.71 18.90
CA ILE A 135 9.69 1.75 17.85
C ILE A 135 10.16 3.20 17.64
N SER A 136 11.46 3.40 17.45
CA SER A 136 12.00 4.70 17.05
C SER A 136 11.75 4.97 15.56
N ALA A 137 11.51 6.22 15.19
CA ALA A 137 11.44 6.62 13.77
C ALA A 137 12.75 6.38 12.99
N SER A 138 13.87 6.16 13.70
CA SER A 138 15.18 5.80 13.10
C SER A 138 15.37 4.30 12.88
N GLU A 139 14.41 3.48 13.34
CA GLU A 139 14.43 2.02 13.27
C GLU A 139 13.33 1.53 12.29
N ILE A 140 12.79 2.42 11.45
CA ILE A 140 11.85 2.04 10.40
C ILE A 140 12.48 2.38 9.05
N ASP A 141 12.24 1.50 8.08
CA ASP A 141 12.67 1.63 6.71
C ASP A 141 11.47 1.47 5.75
N GLY A 142 11.69 1.82 4.49
CA GLY A 142 10.69 1.62 3.45
C GLY A 142 10.30 0.14 3.33
N SER A 143 9.00 -0.10 3.14
CA SER A 143 8.36 -1.43 3.09
C SER A 143 8.02 -2.07 4.44
N ASP A 144 8.47 -1.51 5.56
CA ASP A 144 7.98 -1.93 6.88
C ASP A 144 6.49 -1.71 7.01
N GLN A 145 5.81 -2.46 7.87
CA GLN A 145 4.36 -2.36 8.02
C GLN A 145 3.89 -2.23 9.46
N PHE A 146 3.07 -1.22 9.71
CA PHE A 146 2.21 -1.20 10.89
C PHE A 146 0.90 -1.91 10.54
N ARG A 147 0.58 -2.98 11.27
CA ARG A 147 -0.65 -3.73 11.08
C ARG A 147 -1.68 -3.31 12.12
N VAL A 148 -2.78 -2.73 11.64
CA VAL A 148 -3.88 -2.26 12.49
C VAL A 148 -5.00 -3.29 12.46
N ARG A 149 -5.26 -3.92 13.61
CA ARG A 149 -6.35 -4.87 13.81
C ARG A 149 -7.48 -4.20 14.59
N PHE A 150 -8.71 -4.39 14.14
CA PHE A 150 -9.90 -3.96 14.84
C PHE A 150 -10.58 -5.12 15.55
N GLU A 151 -11.24 -4.82 16.66
CA GLU A 151 -12.09 -5.74 17.42
C GLU A 151 -13.37 -5.03 17.85
N LEU A 152 -14.51 -5.59 17.46
CA LEU A 152 -15.81 -5.14 17.96
C LEU A 152 -16.06 -5.77 19.32
N VAL A 153 -16.32 -4.95 20.32
CA VAL A 153 -16.71 -5.38 21.67
C VAL A 153 -18.20 -5.13 21.85
N LEU A 154 -18.96 -6.18 22.11
CA LEU A 154 -20.41 -6.09 22.35
C LEU A 154 -20.74 -5.86 23.82
N THR A 155 -21.91 -5.31 24.09
CA THR A 155 -22.44 -5.05 25.43
C THR A 155 -22.61 -6.33 26.28
N ASP A 156 -22.70 -7.49 25.64
CA ASP A 156 -22.81 -8.81 26.28
C ASP A 156 -21.46 -9.51 26.52
N GLY A 157 -20.34 -8.84 26.19
CA GLY A 157 -18.97 -9.33 26.39
C GLY A 157 -18.42 -10.17 25.24
N ARG A 158 -19.19 -10.44 24.18
CA ARG A 158 -18.65 -11.08 22.96
C ARG A 158 -17.73 -10.12 22.21
N THR A 159 -16.72 -10.68 21.55
CA THR A 159 -15.83 -9.93 20.65
C THR A 159 -15.74 -10.56 19.27
N TYR A 160 -15.61 -9.71 18.25
CA TYR A 160 -15.42 -10.14 16.86
C TYR A 160 -14.26 -9.39 16.22
N SER A 161 -13.35 -10.13 15.61
CA SER A 161 -12.09 -9.63 15.06
C SER A 161 -11.65 -10.47 13.85
N PHE A 162 -10.44 -10.23 13.35
CA PHE A 162 -9.80 -10.94 12.24
C PHE A 162 -9.88 -12.46 12.35
N ALA A 163 -9.69 -13.03 13.55
CA ALA A 163 -9.71 -14.48 13.75
C ALA A 163 -11.11 -15.11 13.55
N GLN A 164 -12.17 -14.31 13.62
CA GLN A 164 -13.55 -14.74 13.42
C GLN A 164 -14.03 -14.54 11.97
N ASN A 165 -13.15 -14.12 11.05
CA ASN A 165 -13.50 -14.01 9.64
C ASN A 165 -13.70 -15.39 8.99
N SER A 166 -14.82 -15.54 8.29
CA SER A 166 -15.04 -16.59 7.30
C SER A 166 -14.84 -15.99 5.89
N GLY A 167 -14.55 -16.83 4.88
CA GLY A 167 -14.29 -16.35 3.51
C GLY A 167 -15.44 -15.53 2.90
N THR A 168 -16.66 -15.66 3.42
CA THR A 168 -17.79 -14.80 3.02
C THR A 168 -17.68 -13.38 3.58
N LEU A 169 -17.14 -13.20 4.79
CA LEU A 169 -17.02 -11.89 5.45
C LEU A 169 -15.94 -10.99 4.82
N THR A 170 -14.94 -11.58 4.18
CA THR A 170 -13.89 -10.84 3.45
C THR A 170 -14.24 -10.62 1.97
N GLY A 171 -15.31 -11.23 1.47
CA GLY A 171 -15.79 -11.03 0.10
C GLY A 171 -16.38 -9.63 -0.13
N SER A 172 -16.55 -9.25 -1.41
CA SER A 172 -16.91 -7.87 -1.84
C SER A 172 -18.14 -7.26 -1.17
N TYR A 173 -19.09 -8.08 -0.70
CA TYR A 173 -20.32 -7.58 -0.07
C TYR A 173 -20.12 -7.13 1.39
N PHE A 174 -19.31 -7.88 2.16
CA PHE A 174 -19.08 -7.57 3.57
C PHE A 174 -17.81 -6.77 3.79
N SER A 175 -16.78 -6.99 2.95
CA SER A 175 -15.51 -6.27 2.96
C SER A 175 -15.02 -5.98 4.38
N SER A 176 -15.01 -7.01 5.24
CA SER A 176 -14.78 -6.85 6.68
C SER A 176 -13.49 -7.53 7.09
N PRO A 177 -12.31 -7.05 6.63
CA PRO A 177 -11.06 -7.72 6.91
C PRO A 177 -10.68 -7.63 8.38
N PHE A 178 -11.16 -6.66 9.18
CA PHE A 178 -10.71 -6.39 10.56
C PHE A 178 -9.19 -6.19 10.73
N LEU A 179 -8.40 -6.28 9.67
CA LEU A 179 -6.94 -6.19 9.72
C LEU A 179 -6.45 -5.49 8.45
N TYR A 180 -5.67 -4.45 8.66
CA TYR A 180 -5.11 -3.63 7.60
C TYR A 180 -3.60 -3.54 7.79
N SER A 181 -2.88 -3.39 6.69
CA SER A 181 -1.45 -3.08 6.69
C SER A 181 -1.28 -1.65 6.20
N ALA A 182 -0.61 -0.82 7.00
CA ALA A 182 -0.13 0.49 6.60
C ALA A 182 1.37 0.41 6.35
N THR A 183 1.79 0.67 5.11
CA THR A 183 3.17 0.46 4.67
C THR A 183 3.97 1.74 4.83
N VAL A 184 5.15 1.65 5.45
CA VAL A 184 6.11 2.74 5.55
C VAL A 184 6.69 3.00 4.16
N VAL A 185 6.62 4.26 3.72
CA VAL A 185 7.13 4.68 2.42
C VAL A 185 8.11 5.83 2.59
N CYS A 186 9.06 5.95 1.67
CA CYS A 186 10.00 7.06 1.64
C CYS A 186 9.59 8.00 0.51
N PRO A 187 8.94 9.14 0.83
CA PRO A 187 8.57 10.09 -0.21
C PRO A 187 9.82 10.66 -0.88
N PRO A 188 9.72 11.12 -2.14
CA PRO A 188 10.81 11.86 -2.78
C PRO A 188 11.26 13.02 -1.90
N LYS A 189 12.56 13.08 -1.62
CA LYS A 189 13.19 14.14 -0.83
C LYS A 189 14.27 14.84 -1.65
N ALA A 190 14.74 15.96 -1.13
CA ALA A 190 15.91 16.62 -1.69
C ALA A 190 17.11 15.66 -1.66
N PRO A 191 17.82 15.47 -2.79
CA PRO A 191 18.92 14.51 -2.87
C PRO A 191 20.06 14.88 -1.93
N THR A 192 20.72 13.89 -1.35
CA THR A 192 21.92 14.13 -0.55
C THR A 192 22.99 14.82 -1.40
N ALA A 193 23.46 15.98 -0.95
CA ALA A 193 24.51 16.73 -1.64
C ALA A 193 25.85 16.00 -1.57
N GLY A 194 26.61 16.02 -2.66
CA GLY A 194 27.92 15.39 -2.72
C GLY A 194 28.11 14.52 -3.97
N VAL A 195 29.09 13.62 -3.88
CA VAL A 195 29.51 12.77 -5.00
C VAL A 195 28.70 11.48 -4.98
N TRP A 196 27.80 11.36 -5.94
CA TRP A 196 27.09 10.13 -6.25
C TRP A 196 27.96 9.26 -7.15
N THR A 197 27.96 7.96 -6.90
CA THR A 197 28.77 6.99 -7.64
C THR A 197 27.87 6.09 -8.47
N ILE A 198 28.24 5.86 -9.72
CA ILE A 198 27.53 4.97 -10.62
C ILE A 198 28.52 3.88 -11.04
N ASN A 199 28.29 2.66 -10.56
CA ASN A 199 29.03 1.48 -11.01
C ASN A 199 28.33 0.95 -12.26
N MET A 200 29.07 0.83 -13.36
CA MET A 200 28.55 0.52 -14.67
C MET A 200 29.18 -0.76 -15.18
N VAL A 201 28.36 -1.60 -15.80
CA VAL A 201 28.76 -2.86 -16.40
C VAL A 201 28.19 -2.93 -17.81
N ASP A 202 28.98 -3.54 -18.67
CA ASP A 202 28.64 -3.97 -20.01
C ASP A 202 29.00 -5.46 -20.10
N THR A 203 27.99 -6.29 -20.31
CA THR A 203 28.15 -7.74 -20.21
C THR A 203 28.77 -8.38 -21.45
N TYR A 204 28.81 -7.68 -22.57
CA TYR A 204 29.46 -8.15 -23.80
C TYR A 204 30.93 -7.71 -23.87
N GLY A 205 31.24 -6.54 -23.30
CA GLY A 205 32.60 -6.07 -23.11
C GLY A 205 33.09 -5.13 -24.21
N ASP A 206 32.19 -4.41 -24.89
CA ASP A 206 32.55 -3.40 -25.88
C ASP A 206 32.11 -1.97 -25.54
N GLY A 207 31.57 -1.78 -24.35
CA GLY A 207 31.17 -0.50 -23.75
C GLY A 207 29.87 0.02 -24.34
N TRP A 208 29.19 0.89 -23.61
CA TRP A 208 27.76 1.11 -23.81
C TRP A 208 27.33 1.63 -25.19
N GLN A 209 26.23 1.08 -25.68
CA GLN A 209 25.45 1.51 -26.84
C GLN A 209 24.00 1.71 -26.40
N THR A 210 23.59 2.98 -26.29
CA THR A 210 22.32 3.36 -25.68
C THR A 210 21.29 3.78 -26.73
N THR A 211 21.26 5.06 -27.11
CA THR A 211 20.31 5.62 -28.08
C THR A 211 20.57 5.18 -29.51
N THR A 212 21.73 4.59 -29.79
CA THR A 212 22.10 4.06 -31.12
C THR A 212 22.80 2.72 -30.97
N GLY A 213 22.82 1.90 -32.03
CA GLY A 213 23.54 0.62 -32.02
C GLY A 213 25.08 0.73 -32.02
N GLY A 214 25.66 1.92 -31.88
CA GLY A 214 27.10 2.12 -31.84
C GLY A 214 27.53 3.18 -30.84
N GLY A 215 26.74 3.43 -29.80
CA GLY A 215 26.96 4.51 -28.85
C GLY A 215 25.67 5.21 -28.47
N GLY A 216 25.77 6.46 -28.04
CA GLY A 216 24.60 7.25 -27.67
C GLY A 216 24.87 8.18 -26.49
N ASP A 217 23.82 8.46 -25.75
CA ASP A 217 23.83 9.31 -24.58
C ASP A 217 24.11 8.49 -23.30
N GLY A 218 24.54 9.14 -22.23
CA GLY A 218 24.70 8.55 -20.91
C GLY A 218 23.42 8.64 -20.06
N ILE A 219 23.49 8.10 -18.84
CA ILE A 219 22.49 8.36 -17.81
C ILE A 219 22.53 9.86 -17.50
N THR A 220 21.37 10.50 -17.56
CA THR A 220 21.24 11.93 -17.25
C THR A 220 20.58 12.14 -15.89
N VAL A 221 21.02 13.18 -15.19
CA VAL A 221 20.42 13.68 -13.95
C VAL A 221 20.07 15.15 -14.14
N THR A 222 18.77 15.45 -14.16
CA THR A 222 18.27 16.82 -14.31
C THR A 222 17.96 17.40 -12.94
N LEU A 223 18.64 18.49 -12.58
CA LEU A 223 18.45 19.17 -11.30
C LEU A 223 17.29 20.18 -11.37
N ASN A 224 16.80 20.61 -10.20
CA ASN A 224 15.71 21.58 -10.09
C ASN A 224 15.96 22.95 -10.75
N ASP A 225 17.20 23.29 -11.10
CA ASP A 225 17.56 24.52 -11.82
C ASP A 225 17.69 24.33 -13.34
N GLY A 226 17.45 23.11 -13.83
CA GLY A 226 17.58 22.72 -15.24
C GLY A 226 18.99 22.29 -15.65
N THR A 227 19.96 22.25 -14.72
CA THR A 227 21.29 21.67 -14.98
C THR A 227 21.14 20.19 -15.29
N VAL A 228 21.76 19.74 -16.38
CA VAL A 228 21.84 18.32 -16.76
C VAL A 228 23.25 17.83 -16.51
N LEU A 229 23.38 16.82 -15.66
CA LEU A 229 24.60 16.08 -15.43
C LEU A 229 24.48 14.74 -16.17
N GLU A 230 25.58 14.23 -16.70
CA GLU A 230 25.56 13.03 -17.54
C GLU A 230 26.75 12.13 -17.24
N VAL A 231 26.51 10.82 -17.20
CA VAL A 231 27.52 9.80 -16.92
C VAL A 231 27.25 8.55 -17.76
N GLY A 232 28.30 7.90 -18.23
CA GLY A 232 28.16 6.69 -19.02
C GLY A 232 29.51 6.03 -19.25
N LEU A 233 29.48 4.77 -19.68
CA LEU A 233 30.66 3.97 -19.94
C LEU A 233 31.11 4.13 -21.39
N CYS A 234 32.34 4.58 -21.63
CA CYS A 234 32.85 4.71 -23.01
C CYS A 234 32.98 3.34 -23.70
N SER A 235 32.85 3.30 -25.03
CA SER A 235 33.36 2.18 -25.82
C SER A 235 34.85 2.38 -26.16
N PRO A 236 35.76 1.43 -25.85
CA PRO A 236 37.16 1.52 -26.28
C PRO A 236 37.33 1.31 -27.81
N TYR A 237 36.27 0.87 -28.50
CA TYR A 237 36.25 0.62 -29.94
C TYR A 237 35.72 1.80 -30.75
N GLY A 238 35.34 2.89 -30.07
CA GLY A 238 34.76 4.08 -30.65
C GLY A 238 33.24 4.07 -30.56
N SER A 239 32.65 5.27 -30.56
CA SER A 239 31.22 5.49 -30.36
C SER A 239 30.69 6.48 -31.41
N ALA A 240 29.37 6.51 -31.57
CA ALA A 240 28.68 7.38 -32.52
C ALA A 240 29.11 8.85 -32.35
N ALA A 241 29.57 9.46 -33.43
CA ALA A 241 30.04 10.84 -33.38
C ALA A 241 28.90 11.82 -33.05
N GLY A 242 29.16 12.74 -32.12
CA GLY A 242 28.19 13.76 -31.71
C GLY A 242 27.26 13.32 -30.58
N THR A 243 27.46 12.14 -29.99
CA THR A 243 26.77 11.70 -28.77
C THR A 243 27.69 11.84 -27.55
N PHE A 244 27.13 11.80 -26.34
CA PHE A 244 27.93 11.88 -25.10
C PHE A 244 28.96 10.74 -25.00
N LEU A 245 28.57 9.50 -25.29
CA LEU A 245 29.47 8.34 -25.27
C LEU A 245 30.58 8.43 -26.35
N GLY A 246 30.43 9.31 -27.34
CA GLY A 246 31.44 9.63 -28.35
C GLY A 246 32.21 10.93 -28.12
N SER A 247 31.89 11.72 -27.08
CA SER A 247 32.52 13.02 -26.83
C SER A 247 33.88 12.93 -26.13
N GLY A 248 34.16 11.80 -25.49
CA GLY A 248 35.33 11.60 -24.63
C GLY A 248 35.14 12.02 -23.17
N ASP A 249 33.95 12.54 -22.82
CA ASP A 249 33.59 12.90 -21.44
C ASP A 249 33.02 11.73 -20.63
N CYS A 250 32.66 10.63 -21.31
CA CYS A 250 32.29 9.36 -20.68
C CYS A 250 33.45 8.74 -19.89
N VAL A 251 33.16 7.70 -19.11
CA VAL A 251 34.15 7.00 -18.27
C VAL A 251 35.01 6.05 -19.11
N PRO A 252 36.33 6.29 -19.24
CA PRO A 252 37.22 5.39 -19.97
C PRO A 252 37.38 4.05 -19.25
N ASN A 253 37.38 2.96 -20.01
CA ASN A 253 37.40 1.59 -19.49
C ASN A 253 37.90 0.60 -20.55
N ASP A 254 37.86 -0.69 -20.23
CA ASP A 254 38.28 -1.81 -21.11
C ASP A 254 37.15 -2.40 -21.97
N GLY A 255 35.96 -1.81 -21.90
CA GLY A 255 34.74 -2.22 -22.55
C GLY A 255 33.75 -2.92 -21.63
N SER A 256 34.15 -3.35 -20.42
CA SER A 256 33.30 -4.22 -19.58
C SER A 256 32.79 -3.55 -18.30
N THR A 257 33.62 -2.78 -17.59
CA THR A 257 33.20 -2.19 -16.32
C THR A 257 33.83 -0.82 -16.10
N GLY A 258 33.13 0.06 -15.39
CA GLY A 258 33.68 1.35 -15.01
C GLY A 258 32.88 2.01 -13.89
N THR A 259 33.50 2.98 -13.24
CA THR A 259 32.86 3.74 -12.16
C THR A 259 32.88 5.21 -12.53
N GLY A 260 31.70 5.79 -12.68
CA GLY A 260 31.47 7.20 -12.92
C GLY A 260 30.94 7.90 -11.70
N THR A 261 30.99 9.23 -11.71
CA THR A 261 30.45 10.04 -10.61
C THR A 261 29.67 11.23 -11.12
N ILE A 262 28.67 11.63 -10.35
CA ILE A 262 27.87 12.84 -10.54
C ILE A 262 27.93 13.63 -9.22
N THR A 263 28.19 14.93 -9.28
CA THR A 263 28.22 15.77 -8.07
C THR A 263 26.94 16.60 -7.99
N ILE A 264 26.11 16.30 -7.00
CA ILE A 264 24.88 17.06 -6.71
C ILE A 264 25.22 18.23 -5.76
N PRO A 265 24.98 19.49 -6.14
CA PRO A 265 25.25 20.65 -5.29
C PRO A 265 24.39 20.68 -4.03
N ALA A 266 24.92 21.29 -2.96
CA ALA A 266 24.15 21.57 -1.75
C ALA A 266 22.97 22.52 -2.04
N GLY A 267 21.79 22.20 -1.50
CA GLY A 267 20.57 22.95 -1.72
C GLY A 267 19.79 22.57 -2.99
N THR A 268 20.20 21.49 -3.67
CA THR A 268 19.40 20.88 -4.73
C THR A 268 18.09 20.34 -4.14
N GLN A 269 16.96 20.63 -4.79
CA GLN A 269 15.63 20.23 -4.33
C GLN A 269 15.09 18.98 -5.01
N THR A 270 15.48 18.75 -6.27
CA THR A 270 15.12 17.56 -7.06
C THR A 270 16.27 17.16 -7.96
N ALA A 271 16.39 15.86 -8.21
CA ALA A 271 17.31 15.28 -9.18
C ALA A 271 16.60 14.13 -9.90
N ASP A 272 16.21 14.39 -11.16
CA ASP A 272 15.46 13.45 -11.97
C ASP A 272 16.42 12.61 -12.82
N TRP A 273 16.48 11.32 -12.54
CA TRP A 273 17.38 10.37 -13.20
C TRP A 273 16.69 9.72 -14.39
N TYR A 274 17.42 9.58 -15.50
CA TYR A 274 16.90 8.97 -16.72
C TYR A 274 17.94 8.10 -17.39
N PHE A 275 17.55 6.86 -17.72
CA PHE A 275 18.32 5.93 -18.51
C PHE A 275 17.93 6.06 -19.99
N PRO A 276 18.87 6.39 -20.89
CA PRO A 276 18.57 6.61 -22.31
C PRO A 276 18.20 5.33 -23.08
N GLY A 277 18.49 4.16 -22.52
CA GLY A 277 18.17 2.87 -23.10
C GLY A 277 19.38 1.99 -23.32
N ASP A 278 19.08 0.77 -23.74
CA ASP A 278 20.05 -0.28 -23.99
C ASP A 278 19.74 -0.90 -25.35
N ALA A 279 20.63 -0.69 -26.32
CA ALA A 279 20.38 -1.11 -27.70
C ALA A 279 20.43 -2.65 -27.87
N TYR A 280 21.14 -3.34 -26.97
CA TYR A 280 21.47 -4.76 -27.11
C TYR A 280 21.13 -5.63 -25.89
N GLY A 281 20.70 -5.03 -24.78
CA GLY A 281 20.33 -5.73 -23.55
C GLY A 281 21.55 -6.15 -22.72
N GLU A 282 22.63 -5.38 -22.75
CA GLU A 282 23.91 -5.72 -22.15
C GLU A 282 24.37 -4.77 -21.02
N ILE A 283 23.57 -3.75 -20.72
CA ILE A 283 23.92 -2.68 -19.78
C ILE A 283 23.29 -2.93 -18.40
N ASP A 284 24.16 -3.01 -17.39
CA ASP A 284 23.77 -3.01 -15.98
C ASP A 284 24.43 -1.84 -15.25
N PHE A 285 23.76 -1.29 -14.24
CA PHE A 285 24.36 -0.26 -13.39
C PHE A 285 23.79 -0.23 -11.97
N GLU A 286 24.58 0.30 -11.04
CA GLU A 286 24.24 0.51 -9.64
C GLU A 286 24.53 1.96 -9.25
N ILE A 287 23.61 2.58 -8.51
CA ILE A 287 23.69 3.98 -8.07
C ILE A 287 23.90 4.00 -6.55
N LEU A 288 24.96 4.71 -6.13
CA LEU A 288 25.32 4.89 -4.75
C LEU A 288 25.32 6.36 -4.36
N THR A 289 24.86 6.62 -3.13
CA THR A 289 24.79 7.95 -2.53
C THR A 289 26.17 8.43 -2.11
N PRO A 290 26.34 9.72 -1.76
CA PRO A 290 27.57 10.23 -1.17
C PRO A 290 27.99 9.54 0.13
N ASN A 291 27.05 8.88 0.81
CA ASN A 291 27.28 8.12 2.04
C ASN A 291 27.67 6.64 1.75
N GLY A 292 27.66 6.22 0.48
CA GLY A 292 27.99 4.86 0.05
C GLY A 292 26.83 3.87 0.09
N ASN A 293 25.60 4.33 0.29
CA ASN A 293 24.42 3.47 0.27
C ASN A 293 24.00 3.20 -1.18
N ILE A 294 23.66 1.95 -1.49
CA ILE A 294 23.08 1.60 -2.79
C ILE A 294 21.60 1.97 -2.76
N VAL A 295 21.18 2.84 -3.67
CA VAL A 295 19.77 3.28 -3.81
C VAL A 295 19.09 2.72 -5.05
N GLY A 296 19.81 2.03 -5.92
CA GLY A 296 19.24 1.41 -7.11
C GLY A 296 20.24 0.50 -7.81
N GLY A 297 19.77 -0.66 -8.26
CA GLY A 297 20.50 -1.61 -9.09
C GLY A 297 19.62 -2.03 -10.26
N TYR A 298 20.15 -1.92 -11.47
CA TYR A 298 19.39 -2.05 -12.71
C TYR A 298 20.11 -3.03 -13.62
N GLN A 299 19.40 -4.06 -14.07
CA GLN A 299 19.94 -5.09 -14.95
C GLN A 299 19.00 -5.30 -16.13
N GLY A 300 19.53 -5.15 -17.36
CA GLY A 300 18.74 -5.30 -18.59
C GLY A 300 17.45 -4.48 -18.60
N VAL A 301 17.53 -3.21 -18.21
CA VAL A 301 16.37 -2.31 -18.07
C VAL A 301 16.07 -1.55 -19.36
N ASP A 302 14.78 -1.30 -19.61
CA ASP A 302 14.34 -0.45 -20.72
C ASP A 302 14.69 1.03 -20.48
N ALA A 303 14.74 1.81 -21.56
CA ALA A 303 14.87 3.27 -21.49
C ALA A 303 13.74 3.89 -20.64
N GLY A 304 14.06 4.83 -19.76
CA GLY A 304 13.05 5.42 -18.90
C GLY A 304 13.58 6.17 -17.68
N ALA A 305 12.64 6.71 -16.91
CA ALA A 305 12.95 7.31 -15.61
C ALA A 305 13.49 6.25 -14.65
N ILE A 306 14.55 6.60 -13.93
CA ILE A 306 15.18 5.75 -12.92
C ILE A 306 14.56 6.11 -11.57
N THR A 307 13.93 5.14 -10.91
CA THR A 307 13.43 5.30 -9.54
C THR A 307 14.47 4.81 -8.55
N ILE A 308 14.89 5.68 -7.63
CA ILE A 308 15.83 5.35 -6.55
C ILE A 308 15.09 5.16 -5.21
N ASP A 309 15.71 4.42 -4.31
CA ASP A 309 15.27 4.22 -2.94
C ASP A 309 15.61 5.45 -2.08
N PHE A 310 14.64 6.35 -1.90
CA PHE A 310 14.79 7.55 -1.07
C PHE A 310 14.99 7.26 0.43
N CYS A 311 14.75 6.03 0.90
CA CYS A 311 15.08 5.65 2.27
C CYS A 311 16.59 5.60 2.48
N LYS A 312 17.33 5.21 1.43
CA LYS A 312 18.78 4.99 1.49
C LYS A 312 19.60 6.19 1.04
N ASP A 313 18.96 7.20 0.45
CA ASP A 313 19.56 8.48 0.04
C ASP A 313 20.11 9.30 1.22
#